data_AF-A0A3D3IA93-F1
#
_entry.id   AF-A0A3D3IA93-F1
#
_cell.length_a   1.000
_cell.length_b   1.000
_cell.length_c   1.000
_cell.angle_alpha   90.00
_cell.angle_beta   90.00
_cell.angle_gamma   90.00
#
_symmetry.space_group_name_H-M   'P 1'
#
loop_
_entity.id
_entity.type
_entity.pdbx_description
1 polymer ?
#
loop_
_entity_poly.entity_id
_entity_poly.type
_entity_poly.pdbx_seq_one_letter_code
_entity_poly.pdbx_strand_id
1 'polypeptide(L)'
;MKMTIVRPDWKREVTMKGWSLGTEYSLILITGPARDKGQAFLKRDNEMWNWQPSIDRVVKLPPSMMLQSWMGSDFTNDDLVKESSVVNDYTHSLDQDSVIEGKKVYKIVLTP
;
A
#
# COMPACT_ATOMS: atom_id res chain seq x y z
N MET A 1 7.41 -8.20 -8.43
CA MET A 1 7.29 -8.27 -6.96
C MET A 1 6.34 -9.40 -6.58
N LYS A 2 6.49 -9.96 -5.38
CA LYS A 2 5.69 -11.06 -4.86
C LYS A 2 5.36 -10.78 -3.39
N MET A 3 4.09 -10.86 -3.05
CA MET A 3 3.57 -10.67 -1.71
C MET A 3 2.89 -11.96 -1.26
N THR A 4 3.20 -12.39 -0.03
CA THR A 4 2.55 -13.55 0.60
C THR A 4 1.69 -13.04 1.74
N ILE A 5 0.39 -13.28 1.66
CA ILE A 5 -0.57 -12.96 2.71
C ILE A 5 -0.81 -14.23 3.51
N VAL A 6 -0.63 -14.14 4.83
CA VAL A 6 -0.84 -15.25 5.77
C VAL A 6 -1.91 -14.83 6.77
N ARG A 7 -3.00 -15.58 6.81
CA ARG A 7 -4.05 -15.51 7.82
C ARG A 7 -4.08 -16.83 8.61
N PRO A 8 -4.73 -16.89 9.79
CA PRO A 8 -4.81 -18.13 10.56
C PRO A 8 -5.32 -19.32 9.74
N ASP A 9 -6.33 -19.08 8.90
CA ASP A 9 -7.04 -20.14 8.18
C ASP A 9 -6.57 -20.33 6.72
N TRP A 10 -5.82 -19.38 6.18
CA TRP A 10 -5.43 -19.42 4.76
C TRP A 10 -4.13 -18.68 4.46
N LYS A 11 -3.48 -19.12 3.38
CA LYS A 11 -2.29 -18.47 2.82
C LYS A 11 -2.47 -18.25 1.33
N ARG A 12 -2.11 -17.05 0.87
CA ARG A 12 -2.23 -16.68 -0.54
C ARG A 12 -1.00 -15.92 -1.00
N GLU A 13 -0.63 -16.15 -2.25
CA GLU A 13 0.43 -15.41 -2.92
C GLU A 13 -0.15 -14.52 -4.02
N VAL A 14 0.36 -13.29 -4.11
CA VAL A 14 0.03 -12.32 -5.15
C VAL A 14 1.33 -11.89 -5.82
N THR A 15 1.36 -11.92 -7.14
CA THR A 15 2.49 -11.38 -7.92
C THR A 15 2.04 -10.12 -8.65
N MET A 16 2.94 -9.14 -8.73
CA MET A 16 2.61 -7.83 -9.24
C MET A 16 3.81 -7.13 -9.86
N LYS A 17 3.52 -6.18 -10.75
CA LYS A 17 4.43 -5.14 -11.22
C LYS A 17 3.97 -3.79 -10.69
N GLY A 18 4.89 -2.91 -10.36
CA GLY A 18 4.60 -1.59 -9.84
C GLY A 18 5.48 -0.55 -10.51
N TRP A 19 4.91 0.62 -10.76
CA TRP A 19 5.58 1.80 -11.27
C TRP A 19 5.15 2.99 -10.42
N SER A 20 6.08 3.89 -10.16
CA SER A 20 5.80 5.14 -9.45
C SER A 20 6.49 6.28 -10.19
N LEU A 21 5.81 7.41 -10.26
CA LEU A 21 6.36 8.67 -10.76
C LEU A 21 6.09 9.74 -9.70
N GLY A 22 7.16 10.12 -8.99
CA GLY A 22 7.05 10.99 -7.83
C GLY A 22 6.23 10.37 -6.70
N THR A 23 5.53 11.22 -5.97
CA THR A 23 4.57 10.84 -4.92
C THR A 23 3.13 10.87 -5.42
N GLU A 24 2.88 11.45 -6.59
CA GLU A 24 1.55 11.77 -7.11
C GLU A 24 0.97 10.63 -7.94
N TYR A 25 1.82 9.85 -8.60
CA TYR A 25 1.39 8.79 -9.53
C TYR A 25 1.98 7.45 -9.15
N SER A 26 1.13 6.44 -9.06
CA SER A 26 1.55 5.04 -8.93
C SER A 26 0.62 4.11 -9.70
N LEU A 27 1.17 3.07 -10.30
CA LEU A 27 0.42 2.03 -10.98
C LEU A 27 0.88 0.68 -10.50
N ILE A 28 -0.05 -0.16 -10.06
CA ILE A 28 0.20 -1.54 -9.67
C ILE A 28 -0.63 -2.45 -10.57
N LEU A 29 0.02 -3.38 -11.25
CA LEU A 29 -0.61 -4.42 -12.07
C LEU A 29 -0.42 -5.78 -11.41
N ILE A 30 -1.52 -6.45 -11.09
CA ILE A 30 -1.52 -7.81 -10.56
C ILE A 30 -1.25 -8.79 -11.71
N THR A 31 -0.15 -9.52 -11.63
CA THR A 31 0.27 -10.52 -12.63
C THR A 31 -0.14 -11.95 -12.26
N GLY A 32 -0.57 -12.18 -11.03
CA GLY A 32 -1.07 -13.46 -10.54
C GLY A 32 -1.55 -13.39 -9.10
N PRO A 33 -2.36 -14.36 -8.63
CA PRO A 33 -2.75 -15.61 -9.29
C PRO A 33 -3.82 -15.40 -10.37
N ALA A 34 -4.13 -16.44 -11.16
CA ALA A 34 -5.03 -16.36 -12.32
C ALA A 34 -6.38 -15.69 -12.03
N ARG A 35 -6.95 -15.93 -10.84
CA ARG A 35 -8.22 -15.33 -10.39
C ARG A 35 -8.20 -13.79 -10.41
N ASP A 36 -7.06 -13.20 -10.08
CA ASP A 36 -6.92 -11.76 -9.86
C ASP A 36 -6.00 -11.10 -10.90
N LYS A 37 -5.43 -11.89 -11.81
CA LYS A 37 -4.51 -11.46 -12.85
C LYS A 37 -5.19 -10.44 -13.76
N GLY A 38 -4.47 -9.34 -14.02
CA GLY A 38 -4.94 -8.25 -14.86
C GLY A 38 -5.66 -7.15 -14.09
N GLN A 39 -5.99 -7.33 -12.80
CA GLN A 39 -6.42 -6.22 -11.97
C GLN A 39 -5.32 -5.17 -11.87
N ALA A 40 -5.70 -3.89 -11.95
CA ALA A 40 -4.75 -2.80 -11.78
C ALA A 40 -5.27 -1.75 -10.80
N PHE A 41 -4.35 -1.09 -10.12
CA PHE A 41 -4.61 0.00 -9.18
C PHE A 41 -3.80 1.20 -9.63
N LEU A 42 -4.44 2.34 -9.83
CA LEU A 42 -3.84 3.58 -10.27
C LEU A 42 -4.09 4.65 -9.22
N LYS A 43 -3.02 5.18 -8.64
CA LYS A 43 -3.01 6.46 -7.96
C LYS A 43 -2.77 7.56 -8.99
N ARG A 44 -3.62 8.58 -8.96
CA ARG A 44 -3.40 9.84 -9.66
C ARG A 44 -3.77 10.98 -8.72
N ASP A 45 -2.77 11.73 -8.28
CA ASP A 45 -2.91 12.76 -7.28
C ASP A 45 -3.59 12.16 -6.02
N ASN A 46 -4.76 12.68 -5.63
CA ASN A 46 -5.53 12.19 -4.48
C ASN A 46 -6.63 11.20 -4.88
N GLU A 47 -6.63 10.73 -6.13
CA GLU A 47 -7.62 9.78 -6.62
C GLU A 47 -7.04 8.37 -6.72
N MET A 48 -7.87 7.41 -6.31
CA MET A 48 -7.60 6.00 -6.53
C MET A 48 -8.60 5.38 -7.48
N TRP A 49 -8.05 4.67 -8.44
CA TRP A 49 -8.79 3.98 -9.47
C TRP A 49 -8.40 2.51 -9.49
N ASN A 50 -9.39 1.64 -9.68
CA ASN A 50 -9.19 0.21 -9.76
C ASN A 50 -9.80 -0.32 -11.05
N TRP A 51 -8.98 -0.97 -11.86
CA TRP A 51 -9.41 -1.72 -13.04
C TRP A 51 -9.71 -3.17 -12.66
N GLN A 52 -10.93 -3.63 -12.97
CA GLN A 52 -11.39 -4.98 -12.73
C GLN A 52 -11.74 -5.67 -14.06
N PRO A 53 -10.86 -6.54 -14.59
CA PRO A 53 -11.06 -7.17 -15.89
C PRO A 53 -12.24 -8.16 -15.89
N SER A 54 -12.61 -8.73 -14.74
CA SER A 54 -13.73 -9.67 -14.62
C SER A 54 -15.08 -9.05 -14.93
N ILE A 55 -15.21 -7.73 -14.79
CA ILE A 55 -16.44 -6.97 -15.02
C ILE A 55 -16.25 -5.85 -16.04
N ASP A 56 -15.07 -5.77 -16.66
CA ASP A 56 -14.69 -4.77 -17.67
C ASP A 56 -14.95 -3.32 -17.22
N ARG A 57 -14.56 -2.99 -15.98
CA ARG A 57 -14.82 -1.66 -15.38
C ARG A 57 -13.62 -1.05 -14.70
N VAL A 58 -13.53 0.27 -14.84
CA VAL A 58 -12.72 1.15 -13.99
C VAL A 58 -13.61 1.72 -12.89
N VAL A 59 -13.24 1.52 -11.64
CA VAL A 59 -13.98 1.96 -10.46
C VAL A 59 -13.13 2.97 -9.69
N LYS A 60 -13.68 4.14 -9.37
CA LYS A 60 -13.06 5.07 -8.43
C LYS A 60 -13.29 4.56 -7.02
N LEU A 61 -12.22 4.41 -6.24
CA LEU A 61 -12.34 4.01 -4.84
C LEU A 61 -12.82 5.22 -4.01
N PRO A 62 -13.96 5.11 -3.30
CA PRO A 62 -14.40 6.16 -2.40
C PRO A 62 -13.48 6.23 -1.16
N PRO A 63 -13.39 7.39 -0.48
CA PRO A 63 -12.56 7.56 0.71
C PRO A 63 -12.81 6.52 1.81
N SER A 64 -14.06 6.09 1.99
CA SER A 64 -14.41 5.05 2.97
C SER A 64 -13.79 3.68 2.70
N MET A 65 -13.37 3.41 1.46
CA MET A 65 -12.68 2.18 1.08
C MET A 65 -11.16 2.29 1.23
N MET A 66 -10.61 3.48 1.45
CA MET A 66 -9.16 3.69 1.57
C MET A 66 -8.58 2.98 2.81
N LEU A 67 -9.33 2.95 3.91
CA LEU A 67 -8.95 2.28 5.14
C LEU A 67 -9.13 0.75 5.10
N GLN A 68 -9.70 0.20 4.03
CA GLN A 68 -9.92 -1.23 3.91
C GLN A 68 -8.64 -1.96 3.51
N SER A 69 -8.50 -3.21 3.96
CA SER A 69 -7.42 -4.10 3.57
C SER A 69 -7.34 -4.29 2.06
N TRP A 70 -6.18 -3.99 1.50
CA TRP A 70 -5.89 -4.23 0.10
C TRP A 70 -5.70 -5.72 -0.16
N MET A 71 -6.58 -6.29 -0.99
CA MET A 71 -6.58 -7.70 -1.39
C MET A 71 -6.57 -8.69 -0.21
N GLY A 72 -7.09 -8.28 0.96
CA GLY A 72 -7.10 -9.09 2.20
C GLY A 72 -5.75 -9.14 2.94
N SER A 73 -4.79 -8.31 2.53
CA SER A 73 -3.49 -8.14 3.20
C SER A 73 -3.58 -7.20 4.40
N ASP A 74 -2.45 -7.03 5.09
CA ASP A 74 -2.31 -6.05 6.18
C ASP A 74 -2.06 -4.63 5.68
N PHE A 75 -1.79 -4.47 4.37
CA PHE A 75 -1.79 -3.15 3.74
C PHE A 75 -3.23 -2.68 3.56
N THR A 76 -3.47 -1.40 3.81
CA THR A 76 -4.71 -0.73 3.41
C THR A 76 -4.60 -0.24 1.96
N ASN A 77 -5.73 0.13 1.34
CA ASN A 77 -5.69 0.83 0.06
C ASN A 77 -4.94 2.16 0.20
N ASP A 78 -5.07 2.83 1.35
CA ASP A 78 -4.35 4.06 1.68
C ASP A 78 -2.83 3.88 1.70
N ASP A 79 -2.32 2.76 2.21
CA ASP A 79 -0.87 2.47 2.22
C ASP A 79 -0.25 2.37 0.82
N LEU A 80 -1.05 2.00 -0.19
CA LEU A 80 -0.60 1.99 -1.59
C LEU A 80 -0.57 3.37 -2.21
N VAL A 81 -1.39 4.25 -1.67
CA VAL A 81 -1.44 5.65 -2.08
C VAL A 81 -0.32 6.40 -1.40
N LYS A 82 -0.11 6.16 -0.10
CA LYS A 82 0.59 7.03 0.84
C LYS A 82 0.52 8.49 0.40
N GLU A 83 -0.64 9.08 0.67
CA GLU A 83 -0.83 10.52 0.59
C GLU A 83 0.08 11.24 1.61
N SER A 84 0.37 10.61 2.76
CA SER A 84 1.20 11.18 3.81
C SER A 84 2.72 11.02 3.55
N SER A 85 3.40 12.13 3.32
CA SER A 85 4.84 12.28 3.45
C SER A 85 5.26 12.15 4.91
N VAL A 86 6.05 11.11 5.20
CA VAL A 86 6.68 10.91 6.52
C VAL A 86 7.51 12.14 6.95
N VAL A 87 7.92 12.99 6.00
CA VAL A 87 8.73 14.20 6.24
C VAL A 87 7.89 15.45 6.38
N ASN A 88 6.83 15.61 5.59
CA ASN A 88 6.10 16.89 5.51
C ASN A 88 4.83 16.91 6.36
N ASP A 89 4.23 15.75 6.62
CA ASP A 89 2.89 15.66 7.23
C ASP A 89 2.95 15.27 8.71
N TYR A 90 4.13 15.36 9.32
CA TYR A 90 4.33 15.05 10.73
C TYR A 90 5.28 16.05 11.36
N THR A 91 5.02 16.39 12.62
CA THR A 91 6.02 16.99 13.51
C THR A 91 6.86 15.88 14.14
N HIS A 92 8.18 15.94 13.94
CA HIS A 92 9.13 14.94 14.43
C HIS A 92 9.66 15.32 15.80
N SER A 93 9.76 14.32 16.68
CA SER A 93 10.56 14.42 17.91
C SER A 93 11.44 13.19 18.07
N LEU A 94 12.61 13.38 18.67
CA LEU A 94 13.49 12.28 19.06
C LEU A 94 13.08 11.80 20.46
N ASP A 95 12.81 10.51 20.57
CA ASP A 95 12.68 9.82 21.85
C ASP A 95 14.03 9.16 22.21
N GLN A 96 14.12 8.54 23.38
CA GLN A 96 15.34 7.88 23.83
C GLN A 96 15.86 6.86 22.80
N ASP A 97 17.18 6.92 22.58
CA ASP A 97 17.92 5.94 21.78
C ASP A 97 17.67 4.53 22.29
N SER A 98 17.58 3.59 21.36
CA SER A 98 17.46 2.17 21.70
C SER A 98 18.52 1.35 20.97
N VAL A 99 18.74 0.14 21.47
CA VAL A 99 19.56 -0.86 20.80
C VAL A 99 18.66 -1.98 20.32
N ILE A 100 18.54 -2.13 19.00
CA ILE A 100 17.77 -3.21 18.38
C ILE A 100 18.78 -4.10 17.66
N GLU A 101 18.77 -5.41 17.98
CA GLU A 101 19.67 -6.40 17.39
C GLU A 101 21.16 -5.99 17.48
N GLY A 102 21.57 -5.37 18.60
CA GLY A 102 22.94 -4.93 18.84
C GLY A 102 23.36 -3.66 18.10
N LYS A 103 22.44 -3.00 17.37
CA LYS A 103 22.69 -1.75 16.66
C LYS A 103 22.03 -0.59 17.40
N LYS A 104 22.77 0.52 17.57
CA LYS A 104 22.18 1.78 18.03
C LYS A 104 21.21 2.29 16.98
N VAL A 105 19.98 2.58 17.40
CA VAL A 105 18.93 3.12 16.53
C VAL A 105 18.26 4.32 17.20
N TYR A 106 17.89 5.29 16.38
CA TYR A 106 17.13 6.45 16.82
C TYR A 106 15.64 6.16 16.75
N LYS A 107 14.92 6.46 17.83
CA LYS A 107 13.46 6.40 17.85
C LYS A 107 12.91 7.76 17.50
N ILE A 108 12.24 7.86 16.34
CA ILE A 108 11.58 9.10 15.89
C ILE A 108 10.08 8.93 16.13
N VAL A 109 9.50 9.86 16.89
CA VAL A 109 8.06 9.94 17.12
C VAL A 109 7.47 10.91 16.10
N LEU A 110 6.47 10.42 15.36
CA LEU A 110 5.74 11.16 14.33
C LEU A 110 4.39 11.58 14.91
N THR A 111 4.16 12.89 15.05
CA THR A 111 2.86 13.44 15.45
C THR A 111 2.21 14.09 14.23
N PRO A 112 1.03 13.63 13.76
CA PRO A 112 0.33 14.25 12.63
C PRO A 112 0.01 15.73 12.88
#